data_AF-A0A497E8C7-F1
#
_entry.id   AF-A0A497E8C7-F1
#
_cell.length_a   1.000
_cell.length_b   1.000
_cell.length_c   1.000
_cell.angle_alpha   90.00
_cell.angle_beta   90.00
_cell.angle_gamma   90.00
#
_symmetry.space_group_name_H-M   'P 1'
#
loop_
_entity.id
_entity.type
_entity.pdbx_description
1 polymer ?
#
loop_
_entity_poly.entity_id
_entity_poly.type
_entity_poly.pdbx_seq_one_letter_code
_entity_poly.pdbx_strand_id
1 'polypeptide(L)' 'MGRNDICWCGSGDKYKKCHCDKDRVYFAQLRADGCRTGG' A
#
# COMPACT_ATOMS: atom_id res chain seq x y z
N MET A 1 -0.72 10.50 -4.67
CA MET A 1 -2.11 10.63 -4.17
C MET A 1 -2.07 11.06 -2.73
N GLY A 2 -2.71 12.18 -2.42
CA GLY A 2 -2.86 12.64 -1.04
C GLY A 2 -3.78 11.70 -0.26
N ARG A 3 -3.61 11.64 1.07
CA ARG A 3 -4.43 10.79 1.96
C ARG A 3 -5.94 11.04 1.85
N ASN A 4 -6.36 12.23 1.43
CA ASN A 4 -7.77 12.58 1.31
C ASN A 4 -8.34 12.37 -0.10
N ASP A 5 -7.50 12.03 -1.10
CA ASP A 5 -7.97 11.78 -2.47
C ASP A 5 -8.78 10.49 -2.56
N ILE A 6 -9.63 10.39 -3.58
CA ILE A 6 -10.31 9.14 -3.91
C ILE A 6 -9.27 8.07 -4.23
N CYS A 7 -9.51 6.87 -3.71
CA CYS A 7 -8.62 5.75 -3.89
C CYS A 7 -8.60 5.30 -5.36
N TRP A 8 -7.40 5.06 -5.88
CA TRP A 8 -7.17 4.66 -7.26
C TRP A 8 -7.77 3.30 -7.63
N CYS A 9 -8.10 2.47 -6.64
CA CYS A 9 -8.71 1.15 -6.84
C CYS A 9 -10.17 1.21 -7.31
N GLY A 10 -10.77 2.39 -7.43
CA GLY A 10 -12.14 2.56 -7.87
C GLY A 10 -13.21 2.21 -6.82
N SER A 11 -12.87 2.11 -5.52
CA SER A 11 -13.88 1.81 -4.48
C SER A 11 -14.78 2.99 -4.14
N GLY A 12 -14.44 4.20 -4.60
CA GLY A 12 -15.13 5.45 -4.23
C GLY A 12 -14.76 5.97 -2.84
N ASP A 13 -13.96 5.24 -2.07
CA ASP A 13 -13.50 5.68 -0.75
C ASP A 13 -12.25 6.55 -0.84
N LYS A 14 -12.00 7.33 0.22
CA LYS A 14 -10.74 8.07 0.38
C LYS A 14 -9.57 7.10 0.53
N TYR A 15 -8.44 7.39 -0.11
CA TYR A 15 -7.21 6.61 -0.07
C TYR A 15 -6.81 6.22 1.36
N LYS A 16 -6.88 7.16 2.32
CA LYS A 16 -6.59 6.90 3.74
C LYS A 16 -7.46 5.81 4.40
N LYS A 17 -8.66 5.56 3.89
CA LYS A 17 -9.60 4.55 4.42
C LYS A 17 -9.63 3.26 3.58
N CYS A 18 -8.95 3.25 2.45
CA CYS A 18 -9.02 2.16 1.49
C CYS A 18 -7.68 1.45 1.35
N HIS A 19 -6.77 1.96 0.51
CA HIS A 19 -5.48 1.31 0.25
C HIS A 19 -4.35 1.82 1.15
N CYS A 20 -4.49 2.92 1.88
CA CYS A 20 -3.39 3.46 2.69
C CYS A 20 -2.79 2.45 3.69
N ASP A 21 -3.61 1.64 4.37
CA ASP A 21 -3.11 0.62 5.30
C ASP A 21 -2.55 -0.60 4.57
N LYS A 22 -3.20 -1.02 3.47
CA LYS A 22 -2.74 -2.13 2.62
C LYS A 22 -1.40 -1.82 1.98
N ASP A 23 -1.24 -0.63 1.43
CA ASP A 23 -0.02 -0.13 0.81
C ASP A 23 1.10 -0.03 1.87
N ARG A 24 0.78 0.45 3.08
CA ARG A 24 1.74 0.45 4.19
C ARG A 24 2.26 -0.96 4.50
N VAL A 25 1.37 -1.95 4.57
CA VAL A 25 1.75 -3.35 4.83
C VAL A 25 2.50 -3.94 3.64
N TYR A 26 2.03 -3.72 2.42
CA TYR A 26 2.66 -4.19 1.19
C TYR A 26 4.08 -3.64 1.03
N PHE A 27 4.30 -2.33 1.23
CA PHE A 27 5.64 -1.75 1.18
C PHE A 27 6.53 -2.19 2.34
N ALA A 28 5.97 -2.46 3.52
CA ALA A 28 6.71 -3.03 4.64
C ALA A 28 7.13 -4.49 4.35
N GLN A 29 6.25 -5.28 3.75
CA GLN A 29 6.53 -6.66 3.31
C GLN A 29 7.55 -6.68 2.19
N LEU A 30 7.44 -5.82 1.18
CA LEU A 30 8.44 -5.71 0.11
C LEU A 30 9.84 -5.38 0.63
N ARG A 31 9.94 -4.53 1.66
CA ARG A 31 11.23 -4.27 2.33
C ARG A 31 11.77 -5.50 3.07
N ALA A 32 10.90 -6.33 3.62
CA ALA A 32 11.29 -7.58 4.28
C ALA A 32 11.68 -8.68 3.28
N ASP A 33 10.99 -8.76 2.14
CA ASP A 33 11.26 -9.76 1.09
C ASP A 33 12.48 -9.43 0.23
N GLY A 34 12.99 -8.20 0.27
CA GLY A 34 14.29 -7.82 -0.30
C GLY A 34 15.51 -8.57 0.27
N CYS A 35 15.34 -9.46 1.25
CA CYS A 35 16.38 -10.32 1.82
C CYS A 35 16.28 -11.81 1.39
N ARG A 36 15.40 -12.17 0.43
CA ARG A 36 15.24 -13.58 -0.03
C ARG A 36 15.61 -13.78 -1.51
N THR A 37 16.79 -13.34 -1.92
CA THR A 37 17.48 -13.88 -3.10
C THR A 37 18.99 -13.95 -2.82
N GLY A 38 19.44 -15.10 -2.34
CA GLY A 38 20.83 -15.41 -2.04
C GLY A 38 20.94 -16.71 -1.27
N GLY A 39 20.93 -17.82 -2.00
CA GLY A 39 21.04 -19.18 -1.47
C GLY A 39 20.74 -20.21 -2.53
#